data_AF-A0A2N5KF15-F1
#
_entry.id   AF-A0A2N5KF15-F1
#
_cell.length_a   1.000
_cell.length_b   1.000
_cell.length_c   1.000
_cell.angle_alpha   90.00
_cell.angle_beta   90.00
_cell.angle_gamma   90.00
#
_symmetry.space_group_name_H-M   'P 1'
#
loop_
_entity.id
_entity.type
_entity.pdbx_description
1 polymer ?
#
loop_
_entity_poly.entity_id
_entity_poly.type
_entity_poly.pdbx_seq_one_letter_code
_entity_poly.pdbx_strand_id
1 'polypeptide(L)'
;MEQVALEDGEMDAQKRARLSRRAAGFDDPRDASVGLPEAVRIRMLGGFRVSVGGHAVGGAWRLRKAANLVKLLALAPGHRMHRERA
;
A
#
# COMPACT_ATOMS: atom_id res chain seq x y z
N MET A 1 28.99 16.05 42.82
CA MET A 1 29.48 16.00 41.42
C MET A 1 29.55 14.52 41.11
N GLU A 2 28.49 13.93 40.58
CA GLU A 2 28.17 13.96 39.16
C GLU A 2 26.65 13.87 38.99
N GLN A 3 26.02 14.98 38.58
CA GLN A 3 24.79 14.89 37.80
C GLN A 3 25.22 14.44 36.40
N VAL A 4 24.42 13.62 35.72
CA VAL A 4 23.83 13.95 34.41
C VAL A 4 22.98 12.78 33.92
N ALA A 5 21.68 13.07 33.81
CA ALA A 5 20.72 12.61 32.81
C ALA A 5 20.76 11.12 32.40
N LEU A 6 19.88 10.34 33.01
CA LEU A 6 19.23 9.22 32.35
C LEU A 6 17.72 9.47 32.34
N GLU A 7 17.32 10.53 31.64
CA GLU A 7 15.96 10.67 31.11
C GLU A 7 16.01 10.36 29.60
N ASP A 8 14.89 9.90 29.06
CA ASP A 8 14.58 9.80 27.62
C ASP A 8 14.84 8.48 26.89
N GLY A 9 14.63 7.33 27.54
CA GLY A 9 14.56 6.01 26.88
C GLY A 9 13.17 5.51 26.49
N GLU A 10 12.10 6.11 27.04
CA GLU A 10 10.71 5.60 26.93
C GLU A 10 10.10 5.83 25.51
N MET A 11 10.70 6.69 24.69
CA MET A 11 10.11 7.20 23.44
C MET A 11 10.35 6.32 22.20
N ASP A 12 11.17 5.28 22.29
CA ASP A 12 11.47 4.37 21.16
C ASP A 12 10.52 3.17 21.04
N ALA A 13 9.84 2.77 22.11
CA ALA A 13 8.82 1.72 22.04
C ALA A 13 7.63 2.13 21.17
N GLN A 14 7.26 3.41 21.23
CA GLN A 14 6.17 3.97 20.43
C GLN A 14 6.57 4.22 18.97
N LYS A 15 7.86 4.50 18.74
CA LYS A 15 8.44 4.57 17.39
C LYS A 15 8.48 3.19 16.72
N ARG A 16 8.78 2.14 17.50
CA ARG A 16 8.67 0.73 17.09
C ARG A 16 7.22 0.32 16.80
N ALA A 17 6.26 0.75 17.63
CA ALA A 17 4.84 0.50 17.38
C ALA A 17 4.33 1.19 16.10
N ARG A 18 4.79 2.41 15.78
CA ARG A 18 4.42 3.12 14.55
C ARG A 18 5.09 2.57 13.28
N LEU A 19 6.28 1.99 13.40
CA LEU A 19 6.94 1.28 12.29
C LEU A 19 6.39 -0.15 12.09
N SER A 20 5.85 -0.78 13.14
CA SER A 20 5.26 -2.12 13.07
C SER A 20 3.95 -2.17 12.27
N ARG A 21 3.20 -1.05 12.19
CA ARG A 21 1.99 -0.97 11.34
C ARG A 21 2.29 -0.89 9.84
N ARG A 22 3.57 -0.75 9.46
CA ARG A 22 4.01 -0.52 8.08
C ARG A 22 4.56 -1.78 7.40
N ALA A 23 4.61 -2.90 8.11
CA ALA A 23 5.16 -4.17 7.63
C ALA A 23 4.31 -5.40 8.02
N ALA A 24 3.03 -5.20 8.36
CA ALA A 24 2.13 -6.33 8.58
C ALA A 24 1.67 -6.89 7.22
N GLY A 25 2.33 -7.98 6.81
CA GLY A 25 1.79 -9.00 5.91
C GLY A 25 1.87 -8.67 4.42
N PHE A 26 2.91 -9.19 3.77
CA PHE A 26 2.84 -9.61 2.38
C PHE A 26 2.80 -11.15 2.36
N ASP A 27 1.90 -11.71 3.16
CA ASP A 27 1.59 -13.13 3.12
C ASP A 27 0.75 -13.39 1.86
N ASP A 28 1.24 -14.28 1.00
CA ASP A 28 0.60 -14.75 -0.23
C ASP A 28 -0.09 -16.08 0.06
N PRO A 29 -1.43 -16.12 0.09
CA PRO A 29 -2.17 -17.34 -0.11
C PRO A 29 -3.12 -17.12 -1.31
N ARG A 30 -2.55 -16.90 -2.51
CA ARG A 30 -3.33 -16.99 -3.76
C ARG A 30 -4.27 -18.19 -3.65
N ASP A 31 -5.58 -17.89 -3.65
CA ASP A 31 -6.73 -18.81 -3.73
C ASP A 31 -7.54 -19.15 -2.46
N ALA A 32 -7.33 -18.51 -1.30
CA ALA A 32 -8.13 -18.84 -0.10
C ALA A 32 -9.55 -18.21 -0.01
N SER A 33 -9.96 -17.32 -0.91
CA SER A 33 -11.32 -16.74 -0.94
C SER A 33 -12.06 -17.07 -2.23
N VAL A 34 -12.33 -18.36 -2.44
CA VAL A 34 -13.25 -18.81 -3.50
C VAL A 34 -14.69 -18.43 -3.09
N GLY A 35 -15.16 -17.24 -3.46
CA GLY A 35 -16.60 -16.93 -3.38
C GLY A 35 -17.02 -15.47 -3.52
N LEU A 36 -16.16 -14.49 -3.19
CA LEU A 36 -16.52 -13.07 -3.28
C LEU A 36 -15.41 -12.26 -3.96
N PRO A 37 -15.74 -11.29 -4.84
CA PRO A 37 -14.74 -10.43 -5.45
C PRO A 37 -14.02 -9.62 -4.37
N GLU A 38 -12.69 -9.69 -4.36
CA GLU A 38 -11.87 -8.90 -3.45
C GLU A 38 -11.95 -7.40 -3.77
N ALA A 39 -12.12 -6.59 -2.73
CA ALA A 39 -12.21 -5.15 -2.88
C ALA A 39 -10.88 -4.55 -3.37
N VAL A 40 -10.94 -3.75 -4.44
CA VAL A 40 -9.81 -2.99 -4.95
C VAL A 40 -9.78 -1.61 -4.30
N ARG A 41 -8.64 -1.23 -3.72
CA ARG A 41 -8.41 0.10 -3.16
C ARG A 41 -7.23 0.78 -3.85
N ILE A 42 -7.44 2.03 -4.26
CA ILE A 42 -6.43 2.85 -4.93
C ILE A 42 -6.23 4.14 -4.14
N ARG A 43 -4.97 4.46 -3.84
CA ARG A 43 -4.55 5.75 -3.28
C ARG A 43 -3.79 6.53 -4.34
N MET A 44 -4.20 7.77 -4.58
CA MET A 44 -3.62 8.65 -5.59
C MET A 44 -2.79 9.79 -4.97
N LEU A 45 -3.26 10.34 -3.86
CA LEU A 45 -2.65 11.48 -3.19
C LEU A 45 -1.55 11.02 -2.22
N GLY A 46 -0.39 11.66 -2.25
CA GLY A 46 0.77 11.27 -1.44
C GLY A 46 1.50 10.02 -1.94
N GLY A 47 1.27 9.66 -3.22
CA GLY A 47 1.87 8.50 -3.89
C GLY A 47 0.83 7.51 -4.38
N PHE A 48 1.15 6.82 -5.48
CA PHE A 48 0.26 5.83 -6.09
C PHE A 48 0.44 4.46 -5.43
N ARG A 49 -0.64 3.92 -4.87
CA ARG A 49 -0.66 2.59 -4.25
C ARG A 49 -1.96 1.87 -4.58
N VAL A 50 -1.86 0.59 -4.92
CA VAL A 50 -2.99 -0.28 -5.21
C VAL A 50 -2.94 -1.48 -4.28
N SER A 51 -4.09 -1.87 -3.74
CA SER A 51 -4.27 -3.12 -3.01
C SER A 51 -5.54 -3.85 -3.43
N VAL A 52 -5.48 -5.17 -3.46
CA VAL A 52 -6.64 -6.06 -3.69
C VAL A 52 -6.81 -6.88 -2.42
N GLY A 53 -7.97 -6.74 -1.77
CA GLY A 53 -8.15 -7.29 -0.43
C GLY A 53 -7.08 -6.75 0.54
N GLY A 54 -6.33 -7.65 1.16
CA GLY A 54 -5.21 -7.33 2.05
C GLY A 54 -3.87 -7.09 1.33
N HIS A 55 -3.76 -7.36 0.03
CA HIS A 55 -2.48 -7.50 -0.67
C HIS A 55 -2.12 -6.25 -1.48
N ALA A 56 -0.90 -5.74 -1.33
CA ALA A 56 -0.43 -4.60 -2.12
C ALA A 56 0.14 -5.03 -3.49
N VAL A 57 -0.25 -4.36 -4.57
CA VAL A 57 0.08 -4.79 -5.95
C VAL A 57 1.38 -4.17 -6.49
N GLY A 58 2.02 -3.26 -5.74
CA GLY A 58 3.13 -2.44 -6.26
C GLY A 58 4.32 -3.20 -6.86
N GLY A 59 4.70 -4.35 -6.27
CA GLY A 59 5.78 -5.20 -6.78
C GLY A 59 5.36 -6.17 -7.89
N ALA A 60 4.06 -6.36 -8.11
CA ALA A 60 3.52 -7.28 -9.11
C ALA A 60 3.55 -6.67 -10.53
N TRP A 61 3.70 -5.35 -10.66
CA TRP A 61 3.84 -4.72 -11.96
C TRP A 61 5.24 -4.89 -12.52
N ARG A 62 5.37 -5.76 -13.52
CA ARG A 62 6.63 -5.94 -14.25
C ARG A 62 7.09 -4.68 -15.00
N LEU A 63 6.14 -3.82 -15.40
CA LEU A 63 6.40 -2.59 -16.14
C LEU A 63 5.74 -1.39 -15.47
N ARG A 64 6.44 -0.25 -15.43
CA ARG A 64 5.89 1.04 -14.96
C ARG A 64 4.66 1.49 -15.75
N LYS A 65 4.54 1.06 -17.01
CA LYS A 65 3.41 1.37 -17.90
C LYS A 65 2.08 0.83 -17.34
N ALA A 66 2.08 -0.36 -16.74
CA ALA A 66 0.88 -0.93 -16.14
C ALA A 66 0.38 -0.06 -14.97
N ALA A 67 1.30 0.38 -14.11
CA ALA A 67 0.98 1.30 -13.00
C ALA A 67 0.37 2.61 -13.51
N ASN A 68 0.92 3.17 -14.59
CA ASN A 68 0.44 4.43 -15.16
C ASN A 68 -0.94 4.29 -15.82
N LEU A 69 -1.19 3.20 -16.53
CA LEU A 69 -2.52 2.90 -17.08
C LEU A 69 -3.58 2.85 -15.95
N VAL A 70 -3.27 2.16 -14.84
CA VAL A 70 -4.19 2.09 -13.71
C VAL A 70 -4.43 3.46 -13.07
N LYS A 71 -3.44 4.37 -13.04
CA LYS A 71 -3.66 5.76 -12.59
C LYS A 71 -4.67 6.50 -13.47
N LEU A 72 -4.57 6.36 -14.79
CA LEU A 72 -5.49 7.02 -15.72
C LEU A 72 -6.91 6.45 -15.55
N LEU A 73 -7.03 5.12 -15.52
CA LEU A 73 -8.31 4.46 -15.32
C LEU A 73 -8.90 4.77 -13.94
N ALA A 74 -8.08 4.90 -12.88
CA ALA A 74 -8.55 5.28 -11.55
C ALA A 74 -9.27 6.63 -11.51
N LEU A 75 -8.94 7.54 -12.43
CA LEU A 75 -9.57 8.87 -12.54
C LEU A 75 -10.65 8.93 -13.63
N ALA A 76 -10.69 7.94 -14.51
CA ALA A 76 -11.68 7.90 -15.58
C ALA A 76 -13.07 7.54 -15.03
N PRO A 77 -14.15 8.17 -15.51
CA PRO A 77 -15.51 7.77 -15.18
C PRO A 77 -15.73 6.27 -15.42
N GLY A 78 -16.27 5.57 -14.43
CA GLY A 78 -16.51 4.13 -14.52
C GLY A 78 -15.25 3.27 -14.64
N HIS A 79 -14.07 3.85 -14.39
CA HIS A 79 -12.76 3.20 -14.51
C HIS A 79 -12.44 2.64 -15.90
N ARG A 80 -12.99 3.26 -16.94
CA ARG A 80 -12.88 2.81 -18.33
C ARG A 80 -12.41 3.94 -19.23
N MET A 81 -11.59 3.60 -20.21
CA MET A 81 -11.10 4.51 -21.23
C MET A 81 -10.90 3.77 -22.54
N HIS A 82 -11.08 4.45 -23.67
CA HIS A 82 -10.74 3.87 -24.98
C HIS A 82 -9.23 3.63 -25.05
N ARG A 83 -8.81 2.47 -25.56
CA ARG A 83 -7.40 2.06 -25.66
C ARG A 83 -6.50 3.10 -26.32
N GLU A 84 -6.96 3.79 -27.37
CA GLU A 84 -6.21 4.87 -28.04
C GLU A 84 -5.85 6.07 -27.14
N ARG A 85 -6.53 6.21 -26.00
CA ARG A 85 -6.42 7.38 -25.13
C ARG A 85 -5.59 7.12 -23.87
N ALA A 86 -5.10 5.88 -23.68
CA ALA A 86 -4.46 5.42 -22.44
C ALA A 86 -2.99 5.07 -22.61
#